data_AF-A0A7V9JF45-F1
#
_entry.id   AF-A0A7V9JF45-F1
#
_cell.length_a   1.000
_cell.length_b   1.000
_cell.length_c   1.000
_cell.angle_alpha   90.00
_cell.angle_beta   90.00
_cell.angle_gamma   90.00
#
_symmetry.space_group_name_H-M   'P 1'
#
loop_
_entity.id
_entity.type
_entity.pdbx_description
1 polymer ?
#
loop_
_entity_poly.entity_id
_entity_poly.type
_entity_poly.pdbx_seq_one_letter_code
_entity_poly.pdbx_strand_id
1 'polypeptide(L)' 'RIPLVREFAERMLPLFDQRIEHAAPLRPVLERIYPMADLAQAHRLMESNETFGKVVVTWAAGQGDSGTGGQTSGSS' A
#
# COMPACT_ATOMS: atom_id res chain seq x y z
N ARG A 1 -5.39 26.27 -8.55
CA ARG A 1 -5.97 25.03 -7.98
C ARG A 1 -7.46 25.28 -7.74
N ILE A 2 -8.34 24.34 -8.08
CA ILE A 2 -9.81 24.50 -7.93
C ILE A 2 -10.15 24.62 -6.44
N PRO A 3 -10.86 25.67 -5.98
CA PRO A 3 -11.15 25.92 -4.55
C PRO A 3 -11.75 24.73 -3.82
N LEU A 4 -12.64 23.99 -4.49
CA LEU A 4 -13.30 22.79 -3.94
C LEU A 4 -12.31 21.70 -3.48
N VAL A 5 -11.27 21.42 -4.27
CA VAL A 5 -10.29 20.37 -3.94
C VAL A 5 -9.50 20.74 -2.68
N ARG A 6 -9.19 22.04 -2.54
CA ARG A 6 -8.47 22.54 -1.36
C ARG A 6 -9.36 22.45 -0.11
N GLU A 7 -10.57 22.98 -0.18
CA GLU A 7 -11.51 22.96 0.94
C GLU A 7 -11.84 21.53 1.38
N PHE A 8 -12.06 20.63 0.42
CA PHE A 8 -12.29 19.22 0.70
C PHE A 8 -11.11 18.59 1.46
N ALA A 9 -9.87 18.82 1.00
CA ALA A 9 -8.69 18.25 1.66
C ALA A 9 -8.51 18.80 3.08
N GLU A 10 -8.67 20.11 3.26
CA GLU A 10 -8.55 20.78 4.57
C GLU A 10 -9.58 20.27 5.58
N ARG A 11 -10.80 19.94 5.13
CA ARG A 11 -11.90 19.48 6.00
C ARG A 11 -11.95 17.97 6.21
N MET A 12 -11.60 17.17 5.21
CA MET A 12 -11.79 15.72 5.25
C MET A 12 -10.58 14.95 5.77
N LEU A 13 -9.35 15.40 5.47
CA LEU A 13 -8.14 14.69 5.90
C LEU A 13 -8.00 14.56 7.42
N PRO A 14 -8.35 15.59 8.24
CA PRO A 14 -8.29 15.46 9.69
C PRO A 14 -9.19 14.35 10.26
N LEU A 15 -10.25 13.95 9.54
CA LEU A 15 -11.17 12.90 10.00
C LEU A 15 -10.58 11.49 9.93
N PHE A 16 -9.42 11.32 9.29
CA PHE A 16 -8.65 10.07 9.27
C PHE A 16 -7.60 10.01 10.40
N ASP A 17 -7.41 11.08 11.17
CA ASP A 17 -6.38 11.17 12.19
C ASP A 17 -6.80 10.42 13.47
N GLN A 18 -5.90 9.60 13.99
CA GLN A 18 -6.09 8.82 15.22
C GLN A 18 -5.63 9.58 16.48
N ARG A 19 -5.13 10.82 16.32
CA ARG A 19 -4.54 11.62 17.41
C ARG A 19 -5.54 12.23 18.40
N ILE A 20 -6.83 12.22 18.09
CA ILE A 20 -7.85 12.60 19.08
C ILE A 20 -8.09 11.36 19.94
N GLU A 21 -8.37 11.54 21.23
CA GLU A 21 -8.49 10.52 22.30
C GLU A 21 -9.59 9.45 22.06
N HIS A 22 -10.09 9.35 20.83
CA HIS A 22 -11.11 8.46 20.29
C HIS A 22 -10.70 7.92 18.91
N ALA A 23 -11.29 6.79 18.48
CA ALA A 23 -11.02 6.23 17.16
C ALA A 23 -11.34 7.24 16.03
N ALA A 24 -10.51 7.25 14.97
CA ALA A 24 -10.72 8.11 13.80
C ALA A 24 -12.15 7.96 13.23
N PRO A 25 -12.89 9.07 13.04
CA PRO A 25 -14.26 9.04 12.51
C PRO A 25 -14.38 8.41 11.12
N LEU A 26 -13.37 8.58 10.27
CA LEU A 26 -13.30 7.93 8.95
C LEU A 26 -12.27 6.81 8.95
N ARG A 27 -12.68 5.66 8.41
CA ARG A 27 -11.81 4.50 8.20
C ARG A 27 -11.69 4.22 6.70
N PRO A 28 -10.47 4.14 6.15
CA PRO A 28 -10.29 3.74 4.77
C PRO A 28 -10.66 2.26 4.62
N VAL A 29 -11.47 1.94 3.63
CA VAL A 29 -11.76 0.55 3.25
C VAL A 29 -10.70 0.11 2.24
N LEU A 30 -9.81 -0.77 2.68
CA LEU A 30 -8.79 -1.37 1.82
C LEU A 30 -9.30 -2.71 1.30
N GLU A 31 -9.15 -2.93 0.01
CA GLU A 31 -9.46 -4.22 -0.63
C GLU A 31 -8.29 -5.18 -0.43
N ARG A 32 -7.10 -4.74 -0.86
CA ARG A 32 -5.89 -5.55 -0.85
C ARG A 32 -4.64 -4.69 -0.94
N ILE A 33 -3.56 -5.20 -0.36
CA ILE A 33 -2.23 -4.61 -0.46
C ILE A 33 -1.35 -5.56 -1.27
N TYR A 34 -0.69 -5.04 -2.30
CA TYR A 34 0.28 -5.77 -3.12
C TYR A 34 1.68 -5.17 -2.93
N PRO A 35 2.75 -5.98 -2.97
CA PRO A 35 4.08 -5.43 -3.19
C PRO A 35 4.18 -4.86 -4.61
N MET A 36 5.06 -3.88 -4.81
CA MET A 36 5.22 -3.24 -6.13
C MET A 36 5.60 -4.22 -7.24
N ALA A 37 6.35 -5.28 -6.92
CA ALA A 37 6.67 -6.34 -7.86
C ALA A 37 5.43 -7.04 -8.44
N ASP A 38 4.30 -6.98 -7.74
CA ASP A 38 3.03 -7.61 -8.11
C ASP A 38 2.01 -6.65 -8.73
N LEU A 39 2.44 -5.50 -9.26
CA LEU A 39 1.55 -4.50 -9.88
C LEU A 39 0.60 -5.10 -10.94
N ALA A 40 1.08 -6.06 -11.73
CA ALA A 40 0.26 -6.75 -12.73
C ALA A 40 -0.90 -7.53 -12.09
N GLN A 41 -0.72 -8.08 -10.88
CA GLN A 41 -1.78 -8.77 -10.14
C GLN A 41 -2.82 -7.77 -9.62
N ALA A 42 -2.37 -6.60 -9.16
CA ALA A 42 -3.25 -5.51 -8.74
C ALA A 42 -4.17 -5.05 -9.88
N HIS A 43 -3.64 -4.90 -11.11
CA HIS A 43 -4.44 -4.54 -12.29
C HIS A 43 -5.48 -5.61 -12.64
N ARG A 44 -5.10 -6.90 -12.63
CA ARG A 44 -6.05 -7.99 -12.89
C ARG A 44 -7.20 -8.02 -11.89
N LEU A 45 -6.93 -7.71 -10.61
CA LEU A 45 -7.98 -7.60 -9.61
C LEU A 45 -8.95 -6.45 -9.93
N MET A 46 -8.44 -5.30 -10.38
CA MET A 46 -9.29 -4.16 -10.74
C MET A 46 -10.15 -4.43 -11.99
N GLU A 47 -9.65 -5.23 -12.93
CA GLU A 47 -10.37 -5.61 -14.16
C GLU A 47 -11.60 -6.49 -13.89
N SER A 48 -11.69 -7.16 -12.73
CA SER A 48 -12.84 -8.00 -12.40
C SER A 48 -14.11 -7.22 -12.06
N ASN A 49 -14.02 -5.91 -11.81
CA ASN A 49 -15.12 -5.04 -11.31
C ASN A 49 -15.81 -5.52 -10.02
N GLU A 50 -15.23 -6.50 -9.30
CA GLU A 50 -15.75 -6.99 -8.02
C GLU A 50 -15.17 -6.22 -6.82
N THR A 51 -14.20 -5.34 -7.04
CA THR A 51 -13.51 -4.60 -5.98
C THR A 51 -14.34 -3.46 -5.42
N PHE A 52 -14.58 -3.47 -4.11
CA PHE A 52 -15.32 -2.41 -3.40
C PHE A 52 -14.37 -1.43 -2.70
N GLY A 53 -13.18 -1.89 -2.28
CA GLY A 53 -12.19 -1.09 -1.54
C GLY A 53 -11.03 -0.53 -2.40
N LYS A 54 -10.14 0.23 -1.77
CA LYS A 54 -8.90 0.69 -2.42
C LYS A 54 -7.86 -0.43 -2.49
N VAL A 55 -7.27 -0.63 -3.66
CA VAL A 55 -6.05 -1.44 -3.85
C VAL A 55 -4.83 -0.57 -3.59
N VAL A 56 -3.93 -1.01 -2.71
CA VAL A 56 -2.70 -0.30 -2.34
C VAL A 56 -1.50 -1.10 -2.81
N VAL A 57 -0.48 -0.40 -3.31
CA VAL A 57 0.79 -1.01 -3.70
C VAL A 57 1.92 -0.44 -2.85
N THR A 58 2.78 -1.30 -2.31
CA THR A 58 3.84 -0.91 -1.37
C THR A 58 5.23 -1.24 -1.89
N TRP A 59 6.19 -0.38 -1.55
CA TRP A 59 7.60 -0.56 -1.84
C TRP A 59 8.37 -1.19 -0.68
N ALA A 60 7.68 -1.74 0.32
CA ALA A 60 8.32 -2.31 1.50
C ALA A 60 9.45 -3.24 1.03
N ALA A 61 10.69 -2.88 1.40
CA ALA A 61 11.89 -3.57 0.94
C ALA A 61 11.70 -5.05 1.20
N GLY A 62 11.86 -5.87 0.17
CA GLY A 62 11.92 -7.31 0.36
C GLY A 62 12.95 -7.59 1.44
N GLN A 63 12.52 -8.18 2.56
CA GLN A 63 13.41 -8.87 3.46
C GLN A 63 13.92 -10.08 2.65
N GLY A 64 14.99 -9.85 1.90
CA GLY A 64 15.53 -10.73 0.88
C GLY A 64 16.98 -10.37 0.60
N ASP A 65 17.72 -9.99 1.65
CA ASP A 65 19.17 -10.07 1.64
C ASP A 65 19.62 -10.83 2.90
N SER A 66 19.65 -12.15 2.76
CA SER A 66 20.66 -12.96 3.43
C SER A 66 21.35 -13.75 2.33
N GLY A 67 22.35 -13.12 1.71
CA GLY A 67 23.23 -13.77 0.74
C GLY A 67 23.71 -15.13 1.25
N THR A 68 23.19 -16.19 0.62
CA THR A 68 23.74 -17.54 0.71
C THR A 68 25.11 -17.53 0.03
N GLY A 69 26.17 -17.31 0.82
CA GLY A 69 27.55 -17.54 0.41
C GLY A 69 27.82 -19.04 0.26
N GLY A 70 27.35 -19.61 -0.85
CA GLY A 70 27.64 -20.98 -1.25
C GLY A 70 29.05 -21.11 -1.82
N GLN A 71 29.94 -21.73 -1.04
CA GLN A 71 30.93 -22.73 -1.45
C GLN A 71 31.48 -22.64 -2.89
N THR A 72 32.73 -22.21 -3.03
CA THR A 72 33.57 -22.60 -4.17
C THR A 72 34.51 -23.73 -3.74
N SER A 73 34.28 -24.91 -4.31
CA SER A 73 35.19 -26.05 -4.31
C SER A 73 36.59 -25.64 -4.80
N GLY A 74 37.61 -26.09 -4.08
CA GLY A 74 39.01 -26.04 -4.52
C GLY A 74 39.68 -27.35 -4.09
N SER A 75 39.56 -28.36 -4.94
CA SER A 75 40.33 -29.61 -4.88
C SER A 75 41.71 -29.34 -5.50
N SER A 76 42.77 -29.44 -4.70
CA SER A 76 44.07 -30.07 -5.01
C SER A 76 44.96 -30.04 -3.79
#